data_AF-A0A2V2S2V4-F1
#
_entry.id   AF-A0A2V2S2V4-F1
#
_cell.length_a   1.000
_cell.length_b   1.000
_cell.length_c   1.000
_cell.angle_alpha   90.00
_cell.angle_beta   90.00
_cell.angle_gamma   90.00
#
_symmetry.space_group_name_H-M   'P 1'
#
loop_
_entity.id
_entity.type
_entity.pdbx_description
1 polymer ?
#
loop_
_entity_poly.entity_id
_entity_poly.type
_entity_poly.pdbx_seq_one_letter_code
_entity_poly.pdbx_strand_id
1 'polypeptide(L)'
;MNVPRADYVHFSIMKSLCSLAVYWEVAPGHGEEQIKRAVEDLVFLNDHYAKSKAFLKVNGKPVIFVYGRVMGQVPLASWPAILDQTRAKTGDLVLMADGYREDFARLFNGLHEYNNCSSVKGKDPDELRAWAERHYSRAVHVARTQNRISCVTVIPGYDDTKIRKPGLNAERQDGQTYRVLWDEAIKAKPDWVLITSWNEWHEGSEIEPSLEYGQKYLDLTRELAKKFFDQE
;
A
#
# COMPACT_ATOMS: atom_id res chain seq x y z
N MET A 1 -40.94 36.26 6.87
CA MET A 1 -41.54 34.94 6.58
C MET A 1 -40.46 33.90 6.77
N ASN A 2 -40.58 33.15 7.87
CA ASN A 2 -39.72 32.00 8.20
C ASN A 2 -40.00 30.87 7.21
N VAL A 3 -38.95 30.37 6.55
CA VAL A 3 -38.97 29.03 5.95
C VAL A 3 -38.03 28.16 6.79
N PRO A 4 -38.48 26.99 7.29
CA PRO A 4 -37.76 26.25 8.33
C PRO A 4 -36.52 25.54 7.80
N ARG A 5 -35.49 25.45 8.65
CA ARG A 5 -34.39 24.49 8.52
C ARG A 5 -34.97 23.08 8.54
N ALA A 6 -34.65 22.29 7.52
CA ALA A 6 -34.84 20.85 7.61
C ALA A 6 -33.83 20.30 8.61
N ASP A 7 -34.37 19.79 9.70
CA ASP A 7 -33.69 19.11 10.77
C ASP A 7 -32.83 17.94 10.28
N TYR A 8 -31.66 17.84 10.92
CA TYR A 8 -30.95 16.61 11.26
C TYR A 8 -31.65 15.30 10.89
N VAL A 9 -31.28 14.73 9.75
CA VAL A 9 -31.39 13.29 9.55
C VAL A 9 -30.03 12.69 9.88
N HIS A 10 -29.87 12.34 11.16
CA HIS A 10 -28.73 11.55 11.61
C HIS A 10 -28.95 10.09 11.18
N PHE A 11 -28.62 9.77 9.93
CA PHE A 11 -28.37 8.37 9.56
C PHE A 11 -26.98 7.98 10.09
N SER A 12 -26.93 7.61 11.37
CA SER A 12 -25.82 6.81 11.89
C SER A 12 -25.94 5.39 11.32
N ILE A 13 -25.53 5.23 10.07
CA ILE A 13 -25.03 3.95 9.61
C ILE A 13 -23.54 3.96 9.97
N MET A 14 -23.18 3.43 11.15
CA MET A 14 -21.82 2.94 11.38
C MET A 14 -21.55 1.84 10.35
N LYS A 15 -21.03 2.21 9.19
CA LYS A 15 -20.45 1.30 8.20
C LYS A 15 -18.97 1.65 8.05
N SER A 16 -18.20 1.54 9.13
CA SER A 16 -16.78 1.24 8.95
C SER A 16 -16.66 -0.27 8.70
N LEU A 17 -17.15 -0.72 7.55
CA LEU A 17 -16.72 -2.03 7.06
C LEU A 17 -15.29 -1.85 6.58
N CYS A 18 -14.32 -2.40 7.33
CA CYS A 18 -12.97 -2.55 6.81
C CYS A 18 -13.05 -3.29 5.47
N SER A 19 -12.34 -2.78 4.47
CA SER A 19 -12.18 -3.49 3.20
C SER A 19 -10.92 -4.35 3.26
N LEU A 20 -10.97 -5.48 2.57
CA LEU A 20 -9.86 -6.43 2.44
C LEU A 20 -9.37 -6.40 0.99
N ALA A 21 -8.06 -6.35 0.81
CA ALA A 21 -7.41 -6.58 -0.47
C ALA A 21 -6.42 -7.74 -0.33
N VAL A 22 -6.07 -8.36 -1.44
CA VAL A 22 -5.06 -9.43 -1.47
C VAL A 22 -3.73 -8.85 -1.86
N TYR A 23 -2.69 -9.32 -1.18
CA TYR A 23 -1.29 -9.08 -1.50
C TYR A 23 -0.74 -10.34 -2.18
N TRP A 24 -0.55 -10.29 -3.50
CA TRP A 24 -0.13 -11.42 -4.32
C TRP A 24 1.41 -11.54 -4.30
N GLU A 25 1.87 -12.61 -3.67
CA GLU A 25 3.25 -12.75 -3.17
C GLU A 25 4.19 -13.55 -4.07
N VAL A 26 3.65 -14.45 -4.91
CA VAL A 26 4.46 -15.38 -5.72
C VAL A 26 3.79 -15.67 -7.06
N ALA A 27 4.60 -15.71 -8.12
CA ALA A 27 4.22 -16.15 -9.47
C ALA A 27 5.38 -16.98 -10.06
N PRO A 28 5.59 -18.20 -9.56
CA PRO A 28 6.75 -19.01 -9.93
C PRO A 28 6.67 -19.54 -11.38
N GLY A 29 7.82 -19.97 -11.91
CA GLY A 29 7.94 -20.51 -13.26
C GLY A 29 8.50 -19.50 -14.26
N HIS A 30 8.48 -19.87 -15.55
CA HIS A 30 8.95 -19.03 -16.65
C HIS A 30 8.09 -19.20 -17.91
N GLY A 31 8.17 -18.23 -18.83
CA GLY A 31 7.55 -18.32 -20.16
C GLY A 31 6.03 -18.44 -20.12
N GLU A 32 5.46 -19.20 -21.07
CA GLU A 32 4.01 -19.35 -21.24
C GLU A 32 3.33 -19.98 -20.02
N GLU A 33 3.99 -20.93 -19.35
CA GLU A 33 3.44 -21.59 -18.16
C GLU A 33 3.32 -20.61 -16.97
N GLN A 34 4.29 -19.69 -16.80
CA GLN A 34 4.19 -18.64 -15.79
C GLN A 34 3.05 -17.67 -16.10
N ILE A 35 2.89 -17.27 -17.37
CA ILE A 35 1.78 -16.42 -17.81
C ILE A 35 0.45 -17.09 -17.49
N LYS A 36 0.30 -18.37 -17.86
CA LYS A 36 -0.91 -19.15 -17.59
C LYS A 36 -1.23 -19.20 -16.09
N ARG A 37 -0.25 -19.52 -15.25
CA ARG A 37 -0.42 -19.56 -13.78
C ARG A 37 -0.79 -18.21 -13.20
N ALA A 38 -0.14 -17.13 -13.63
CA ALA A 38 -0.47 -15.77 -13.22
C ALA A 38 -1.92 -15.40 -13.56
N VAL A 39 -2.40 -15.79 -14.74
CA VAL A 39 -3.80 -15.60 -15.13
C VAL A 39 -4.73 -16.45 -14.26
N GLU A 40 -4.38 -17.71 -14.00
CA GLU A 40 -5.17 -18.60 -13.12
C GLU A 40 -5.26 -18.07 -11.68
N ASP A 41 -4.17 -17.54 -11.11
CA ASP A 41 -4.14 -16.90 -9.80
C ASP A 41 -5.09 -15.71 -9.73
N LEU A 42 -5.01 -14.78 -10.69
CA LEU A 42 -5.85 -13.58 -10.70
C LEU A 42 -7.33 -13.92 -10.94
N VAL A 43 -7.62 -14.91 -11.79
CA VAL A 43 -8.98 -15.44 -11.99
C VAL A 43 -9.51 -16.06 -10.70
N PHE A 44 -8.70 -16.87 -10.03
CA PHE A 44 -9.07 -17.48 -8.76
C PHE A 44 -9.37 -16.41 -7.69
N LEU A 45 -8.50 -15.41 -7.53
CA LEU A 45 -8.71 -14.32 -6.60
C LEU A 45 -10.01 -13.55 -6.90
N ASN A 46 -10.29 -13.31 -8.18
CA ASN A 46 -11.52 -12.64 -8.60
C ASN A 46 -12.77 -13.48 -8.27
N ASP A 47 -12.76 -14.75 -8.64
CA ASP A 47 -13.94 -15.59 -8.55
C ASP A 47 -14.29 -16.01 -7.13
N HIS A 48 -13.29 -16.20 -6.27
CA HIS A 48 -13.48 -16.67 -4.91
C HIS A 48 -13.61 -15.54 -3.87
N TYR A 49 -12.91 -14.41 -4.06
CA TYR A 49 -12.85 -13.37 -3.02
C TYR A 49 -13.39 -12.02 -3.49
N ALA A 50 -13.07 -11.59 -4.72
CA ALA A 50 -13.34 -10.22 -5.15
C ALA A 50 -14.83 -9.85 -5.23
N LYS A 51 -15.71 -10.85 -5.38
CA LYS A 51 -17.18 -10.67 -5.39
C LYS A 51 -17.74 -10.27 -4.02
N SER A 52 -16.99 -10.46 -2.93
CA SER A 52 -17.40 -10.05 -1.59
C SER A 52 -17.59 -8.53 -1.50
N LYS A 53 -18.60 -8.08 -0.73
CA LYS A 53 -18.79 -6.66 -0.41
C LYS A 53 -17.67 -6.09 0.47
N ALA A 54 -16.96 -6.96 1.20
CA ALA A 54 -15.81 -6.58 2.00
C ALA A 54 -14.52 -6.47 1.17
N PHE A 55 -14.51 -6.90 -0.10
CA PHE A 55 -13.31 -6.77 -0.94
C PHE A 55 -13.15 -5.33 -1.41
N LEU A 56 -11.94 -4.77 -1.27
CA LEU A 56 -11.61 -3.41 -1.66
C LEU A 56 -11.84 -3.21 -3.17
N LYS A 57 -12.58 -2.16 -3.51
CA LYS A 57 -12.90 -1.83 -4.90
C LYS A 57 -12.69 -0.34 -5.16
N VAL A 58 -12.16 -0.02 -6.33
CA VAL A 58 -12.12 1.34 -6.88
C VAL A 58 -13.06 1.38 -8.09
N ASN A 59 -14.09 2.22 -8.06
CA ASN A 59 -15.09 2.31 -9.13
C ASN A 59 -15.69 0.94 -9.50
N GLY A 60 -15.96 0.10 -8.49
CA GLY A 60 -16.49 -1.25 -8.67
C GLY A 60 -15.47 -2.32 -9.08
N LYS A 61 -14.22 -1.95 -9.36
CA LYS A 61 -13.16 -2.87 -9.80
C LYS A 61 -12.34 -3.40 -8.62
N PRO A 62 -12.13 -4.72 -8.49
CA PRO A 62 -11.35 -5.30 -7.39
C PRO A 62 -9.90 -4.82 -7.38
N VAL A 63 -9.38 -4.51 -6.19
CA VAL A 63 -7.98 -4.10 -5.99
C VAL A 63 -7.12 -5.28 -5.53
N ILE A 64 -6.00 -5.50 -6.20
CA ILE A 64 -4.99 -6.49 -5.84
C ILE A 64 -3.62 -5.81 -5.81
N PHE A 65 -2.88 -6.01 -4.72
CA PHE A 65 -1.49 -5.58 -4.61
C PHE A 65 -0.58 -6.68 -5.14
N VAL A 66 0.36 -6.30 -6.01
CA VAL A 66 1.33 -7.20 -6.62
C VAL A 66 2.67 -6.97 -5.92
N TYR A 67 3.10 -7.92 -5.09
CA TYR A 67 4.32 -7.76 -4.31
C TYR A 67 5.57 -7.66 -5.19
N GLY A 68 6.60 -6.97 -4.70
CA GLY A 68 7.91 -6.85 -5.35
C GLY A 68 8.51 -8.19 -5.78
N ARG A 69 8.22 -9.29 -5.07
CA ARG A 69 8.65 -10.63 -5.51
C ARG A 69 7.99 -11.05 -6.83
N VAL A 70 6.68 -10.84 -6.99
CA VAL A 70 6.00 -11.12 -8.27
C VAL A 70 6.53 -10.19 -9.36
N MET A 71 6.72 -8.91 -9.05
CA MET A 71 7.32 -7.94 -9.97
C MET A 71 8.74 -8.33 -10.42
N GLY A 72 9.51 -9.01 -9.57
CA GLY A 72 10.84 -9.54 -9.90
C GLY A 72 10.83 -10.92 -10.58
N GLN A 73 9.80 -11.75 -10.34
CA GLN A 73 9.66 -13.08 -10.93
C GLN A 73 9.10 -13.04 -12.35
N VAL A 74 8.16 -12.14 -12.63
CA VAL A 74 7.45 -12.07 -13.92
C VAL A 74 8.13 -11.02 -14.81
N PRO A 75 8.70 -11.41 -15.97
CA PRO A 75 9.29 -10.46 -16.90
C PRO A 75 8.29 -9.38 -17.34
N LEU A 76 8.73 -8.13 -17.46
CA LEU A 76 7.83 -7.02 -17.80
C LEU A 76 7.08 -7.26 -19.13
N ALA A 77 7.74 -7.90 -20.10
CA ALA A 77 7.18 -8.25 -21.40
C ALA A 77 6.04 -9.29 -21.34
N SER A 78 5.92 -10.05 -20.24
CA SER A 78 4.86 -11.04 -20.04
C SER A 78 3.56 -10.41 -19.54
N TRP A 79 3.61 -9.22 -18.94
CA TRP A 79 2.45 -8.58 -18.33
C TRP A 79 1.31 -8.23 -19.30
N PRO A 80 1.55 -7.69 -20.51
CA PRO A 80 0.46 -7.46 -21.46
C PRO A 80 -0.41 -8.72 -21.69
N ALA A 81 0.23 -9.88 -21.88
CA ALA A 81 -0.49 -11.15 -22.04
C ALA A 81 -1.26 -11.56 -20.78
N ILE A 82 -0.67 -11.40 -19.59
CA ILE A 82 -1.34 -11.69 -18.31
C ILE A 82 -2.56 -10.78 -18.12
N LEU A 83 -2.40 -9.48 -18.35
CA LEU A 83 -3.45 -8.48 -18.19
C LEU A 83 -4.60 -8.73 -19.16
N ASP A 84 -4.32 -8.93 -20.44
CA ASP A 84 -5.36 -9.13 -21.47
C ASP A 84 -6.12 -10.45 -21.24
N GLN A 85 -5.42 -11.54 -20.94
CA GLN A 85 -6.05 -12.84 -20.68
C GLN A 85 -6.86 -12.84 -19.38
N THR A 86 -6.36 -12.18 -18.34
CA THR A 86 -7.10 -12.01 -17.07
C THR A 86 -8.35 -11.18 -17.29
N ARG A 87 -8.24 -10.06 -18.01
CA ARG A 87 -9.34 -9.16 -18.31
C ARG A 87 -10.45 -9.85 -19.09
N ALA A 88 -10.10 -10.69 -20.08
CA ALA A 88 -11.06 -11.46 -20.85
C ALA A 88 -11.88 -12.44 -20.01
N LYS A 89 -11.38 -12.86 -18.85
CA LYS A 89 -12.04 -13.83 -17.95
C LYS A 89 -12.75 -13.18 -16.76
N THR A 90 -12.21 -12.07 -16.24
CA THR A 90 -12.63 -11.47 -14.97
C THR A 90 -13.27 -10.10 -15.11
N GLY A 91 -13.07 -9.42 -16.24
CA GLY A 91 -13.27 -7.98 -16.36
C GLY A 91 -12.07 -7.20 -15.85
N ASP A 92 -12.24 -5.90 -15.59
CA ASP A 92 -11.13 -5.05 -15.15
C ASP A 92 -10.79 -5.28 -13.67
N LEU A 93 -9.50 -5.49 -13.39
CA LEU A 93 -8.92 -5.43 -12.05
C LEU A 93 -8.11 -4.14 -11.89
N VAL A 94 -7.91 -3.72 -10.64
CA VAL A 94 -6.99 -2.64 -10.26
C VAL A 94 -5.76 -3.29 -9.64
N LEU A 95 -4.68 -3.37 -10.42
CA LEU A 95 -3.41 -3.93 -9.95
C LEU A 95 -2.48 -2.81 -9.47
N MET A 96 -2.05 -2.91 -8.22
CA MET A 96 -1.08 -2.00 -7.58
C MET A 96 0.31 -2.66 -7.65
N ALA A 97 1.21 -2.13 -8.47
CA ALA A 97 2.56 -2.68 -8.61
C ALA A 97 3.53 -2.12 -7.59
N ASP A 98 4.29 -3.01 -6.97
CA ASP A 98 5.39 -2.66 -6.06
C ASP A 98 6.60 -2.15 -6.85
N GLY A 99 6.86 -0.85 -6.76
CA GLY A 99 7.98 -0.14 -7.34
C GLY A 99 7.59 1.16 -8.05
N TYR A 100 8.21 2.28 -7.66
CA TYR A 100 8.01 3.58 -8.31
C TYR A 100 8.79 3.71 -9.62
N ARG A 101 8.30 3.06 -10.69
CA ARG A 101 8.90 3.06 -12.03
C ARG A 101 7.89 3.47 -13.10
N GLU A 102 8.34 4.21 -14.11
CA GLU A 102 7.49 4.66 -15.22
C GLU A 102 6.96 3.51 -16.08
N ASP A 103 7.78 2.48 -16.30
CA ASP A 103 7.38 1.31 -17.07
C ASP A 103 6.30 0.49 -16.35
N PHE A 104 6.31 0.47 -15.01
CA PHE A 104 5.21 -0.08 -14.21
C PHE A 104 3.98 0.85 -14.31
N ALA A 105 4.14 2.16 -14.20
CA ALA A 105 3.02 3.11 -14.32
C ALA A 105 2.30 3.01 -15.68
N ARG A 106 2.98 2.59 -16.75
CA ARG A 106 2.34 2.37 -18.06
C ARG A 106 1.42 1.15 -18.08
N LEU A 107 1.74 0.10 -17.33
CA LEU A 107 1.04 -1.19 -17.37
C LEU A 107 0.02 -1.38 -16.24
N PHE A 108 0.28 -0.81 -15.06
CA PHE A 108 -0.51 -1.03 -13.85
C PHE A 108 -1.40 0.16 -13.49
N ASN A 109 -2.38 -0.06 -12.63
CA ASN A 109 -3.37 0.96 -12.26
C ASN A 109 -2.87 1.90 -11.15
N GLY A 110 -1.90 1.46 -10.38
CA GLY A 110 -1.27 2.24 -9.33
C GLY A 110 0.08 1.67 -8.94
N LEU A 111 0.83 2.46 -8.17
CA LEU A 111 2.16 2.11 -7.70
C LEU A 111 2.21 2.27 -6.18
N HIS A 112 2.90 1.34 -5.52
CA HIS A 112 3.27 1.42 -4.11
C HIS A 112 4.71 0.92 -3.95
N GLU A 113 5.23 0.90 -2.73
CA GLU A 113 6.45 0.17 -2.37
C GLU A 113 6.17 -0.60 -1.07
N TYR A 114 6.49 -1.89 -0.95
CA TYR A 114 6.12 -2.61 0.27
C TYR A 114 6.82 -2.08 1.52
N ASN A 115 8.13 -1.84 1.47
CA ASN A 115 8.87 -1.31 2.60
C ASN A 115 10.03 -0.42 2.12
N ASN A 116 10.36 0.59 2.94
CA ASN A 116 11.47 1.51 2.71
C ASN A 116 12.59 1.39 3.77
N CYS A 117 12.67 0.29 4.53
CA CYS A 117 13.54 0.13 5.71
C CYS A 117 15.02 0.33 5.39
N SER A 118 15.47 -0.10 4.21
CA SER A 118 16.85 0.12 3.72
C SER A 118 17.18 1.61 3.61
N SER A 119 16.20 2.42 3.25
CA SER A 119 16.35 3.88 3.16
C SER A 119 16.21 4.56 4.51
N VAL A 120 15.36 4.05 5.41
CA VAL A 120 15.15 4.60 6.76
C VAL A 120 16.35 4.30 7.67
N LYS A 121 17.01 3.15 7.50
CA LYS A 121 18.14 2.70 8.32
C LYS A 121 19.18 3.81 8.52
N GLY A 122 19.50 4.06 9.79
CA GLY A 122 20.61 4.93 10.20
C GLY A 122 20.38 6.42 10.00
N LYS A 123 19.16 6.86 9.64
CA LYS A 123 18.82 8.28 9.50
C LYS A 123 18.28 8.84 10.79
N ASP A 124 18.77 10.02 11.16
CA ASP A 124 18.09 10.86 12.14
C ASP A 124 16.78 11.46 11.54
N PRO A 125 15.95 12.14 12.34
CA PRO A 125 14.68 12.68 11.86
C PRO A 125 14.79 13.70 10.72
N ASP A 126 15.86 14.50 10.67
CA ASP A 126 16.04 15.53 9.65
C ASP A 126 16.52 14.92 8.33
N GLU A 127 17.46 13.98 8.39
CA GLU A 127 17.90 13.19 7.24
C GLU A 127 16.75 12.36 6.65
N LEU A 128 15.94 11.76 7.53
CA LEU A 128 14.76 10.99 7.15
C LEU A 128 13.72 11.88 6.47
N ARG A 129 13.47 13.08 7.01
CA ARG A 129 12.53 14.05 6.44
C ARG A 129 12.95 14.46 5.04
N ALA A 130 14.21 14.85 4.86
CA ALA A 130 14.72 15.24 3.55
C ALA A 130 14.67 14.09 2.53
N TRP A 131 14.93 12.86 2.96
CA TRP A 131 14.78 11.68 2.10
C TRP A 131 13.31 11.43 1.72
N ALA A 132 12.41 11.45 2.70
CA ALA A 132 10.99 11.13 2.53
C ALA A 132 10.30 12.16 1.62
N GLU A 133 10.60 13.45 1.77
CA GLU A 133 10.11 14.52 0.90
C GLU A 133 10.42 14.22 -0.58
N ARG A 134 11.69 13.92 -0.90
CA ARG A 134 12.11 13.61 -2.28
C ARG A 134 11.49 12.30 -2.78
N HIS A 135 11.48 11.29 -1.93
CA HIS A 135 11.02 9.96 -2.28
C HIS A 135 9.51 9.93 -2.57
N TYR A 136 8.69 10.53 -1.71
CA TYR A 136 7.24 10.61 -1.89
C TYR A 136 6.84 11.56 -3.02
N SER A 137 7.53 12.71 -3.18
CA SER A 137 7.31 13.59 -4.32
C SER A 137 7.54 12.86 -5.64
N ARG A 138 8.61 12.05 -5.72
CA ARG A 138 8.89 11.21 -6.89
C ARG A 138 7.82 10.14 -7.11
N ALA A 139 7.41 9.43 -6.05
CA ALA A 139 6.36 8.41 -6.13
C ALA A 139 5.06 8.96 -6.70
N VAL A 140 4.60 10.09 -6.16
CA VAL A 140 3.39 10.79 -6.61
C VAL A 140 3.54 11.28 -8.05
N HIS A 141 4.69 11.86 -8.41
CA HIS A 141 4.96 12.34 -9.77
C HIS A 141 4.91 11.21 -10.80
N VAL A 142 5.60 10.10 -10.56
CA VAL A 142 5.64 8.95 -11.49
C VAL A 142 4.25 8.37 -11.73
N ALA A 143 3.43 8.23 -10.67
CA ALA A 143 2.07 7.74 -10.81
C ALA A 143 1.17 8.74 -11.56
N ARG A 144 1.18 10.02 -11.18
CA ARG A 144 0.28 11.04 -11.74
C ARG A 144 0.56 11.38 -13.20
N THR A 145 1.83 11.35 -13.64
CA THR A 145 2.17 11.57 -15.05
C THR A 145 1.57 10.51 -15.99
N GLN A 146 1.22 9.34 -15.46
CA GLN A 146 0.52 8.26 -16.17
C GLN A 146 -0.96 8.12 -15.73
N ASN A 147 -1.50 9.09 -14.99
CA ASN A 147 -2.86 9.07 -14.43
C ASN A 147 -3.17 7.79 -13.64
N ARG A 148 -2.23 7.38 -12.78
CA ARG A 148 -2.32 6.19 -11.91
C ARG A 148 -2.52 6.57 -10.45
N ILE A 149 -3.03 5.62 -9.68
CA ILE A 149 -3.15 5.74 -8.22
C ILE A 149 -1.75 5.86 -7.63
N SER A 150 -1.49 6.98 -6.96
CA SER A 150 -0.28 7.22 -6.18
C SER A 150 -0.46 6.68 -4.77
N CYS A 151 0.34 5.69 -4.38
CA CYS A 151 0.37 5.15 -3.03
C CYS A 151 1.78 5.28 -2.47
N VAL A 152 1.91 5.79 -1.24
CA VAL A 152 3.21 5.88 -0.55
C VAL A 152 3.18 5.06 0.73
N THR A 153 4.36 4.61 1.17
CA THR A 153 4.45 3.70 2.31
C THR A 153 5.13 4.33 3.51
N VAL A 154 4.52 4.12 4.68
CA VAL A 154 5.04 4.51 5.99
C VAL A 154 5.31 3.27 6.84
N ILE A 155 6.41 3.28 7.60
CA ILE A 155 6.77 2.20 8.54
C ILE A 155 7.02 2.80 9.93
N PRO A 156 6.64 2.13 11.03
CA PRO A 156 6.94 2.64 12.35
C PRO A 156 8.43 2.50 12.70
N GLY A 157 9.10 1.53 12.07
CA GLY A 157 10.48 1.10 12.18
C GLY A 157 10.63 -0.28 11.52
N TYR A 158 11.79 -0.92 11.66
CA TYR A 158 12.06 -2.26 11.15
C TYR A 158 13.21 -2.91 11.93
N ASP A 159 13.10 -4.16 12.31
CA ASP A 159 14.19 -4.95 12.90
C ASP A 159 14.02 -6.45 12.59
N ASP A 160 14.79 -6.96 11.63
CA ASP A 160 14.85 -8.39 11.29
C ASP A 160 16.11 -9.08 11.84
N THR A 161 16.89 -8.42 12.70
CA THR A 161 18.19 -8.91 13.18
C THR A 161 18.10 -10.22 13.98
N LYS A 162 16.90 -10.56 14.46
CA LYS A 162 16.60 -11.84 15.09
C LYS A 162 16.53 -13.02 14.11
N ILE A 163 16.14 -12.77 12.86
CA ILE A 163 15.89 -13.82 11.85
C ILE A 163 16.84 -13.79 10.65
N ARG A 164 17.59 -12.69 10.43
CA ARG A 164 18.54 -12.56 9.31
C ARG A 164 19.96 -12.22 9.78
N LYS A 165 20.97 -12.68 9.03
CA LYS A 165 22.41 -12.43 9.28
C LYS A 165 23.15 -12.14 7.96
N PRO A 166 23.61 -10.89 7.70
CA PRO A 166 23.33 -9.70 8.49
C PRO A 166 21.84 -9.33 8.41
N GLY A 167 21.29 -8.79 9.50
CA GLY A 167 19.97 -8.17 9.51
C GLY A 167 20.04 -6.65 9.31
N LEU A 168 18.87 -6.02 9.31
CA LEU A 168 18.64 -4.59 9.22
C LEU A 168 17.85 -4.12 10.44
N ASN A 169 18.29 -3.02 11.02
CA ASN A 169 17.57 -2.29 12.07
C ASN A 169 17.40 -0.83 11.64
N ALA A 170 16.16 -0.41 11.40
CA ALA A 170 15.73 0.97 11.25
C ALA A 170 14.93 1.34 12.50
N GLU A 171 15.54 2.14 13.37
CA GLU A 171 14.98 2.42 14.68
C GLU A 171 13.63 3.15 14.61
N ARG A 172 12.77 2.86 15.57
CA ARG A 172 11.48 3.53 15.72
C ARG A 172 11.61 4.98 16.24
N GLN A 173 12.75 5.31 16.85
CA GLN A 173 13.07 6.63 17.42
C GLN A 173 11.93 7.20 18.30
N ASP A 174 11.41 6.36 19.21
CA ASP A 174 10.24 6.67 20.05
C ASP A 174 9.01 7.20 19.27
N GLY A 175 8.82 6.72 18.03
CA GLY A 175 7.75 7.12 17.13
C GLY A 175 8.10 8.27 16.18
N GLN A 176 9.26 8.90 16.29
CA GLN A 176 9.68 9.97 15.38
C GLN A 176 9.83 9.48 13.94
N THR A 177 10.37 8.27 13.73
CA THR A 177 10.45 7.66 12.41
C THR A 177 9.07 7.63 11.74
N TYR A 178 8.05 7.15 12.46
CA TYR A 178 6.69 7.06 11.93
C TYR A 178 6.08 8.43 11.66
N ARG A 179 6.27 9.39 12.57
CA ARG A 179 5.75 10.76 12.44
C ARG A 179 6.35 11.49 11.25
N VAL A 180 7.67 11.41 11.07
CA VAL A 180 8.35 12.04 9.94
C VAL A 180 7.86 11.47 8.60
N LEU A 181 7.76 10.14 8.48
CA LEU A 181 7.25 9.51 7.26
C LEU A 181 5.79 9.92 6.99
N TRP A 182 4.93 9.94 8.00
CA TRP A 182 3.56 10.42 7.83
C TRP A 182 3.47 11.90 7.45
N ASP A 183 4.23 12.78 8.10
CA ASP A 183 4.24 14.22 7.80
C ASP A 183 4.58 14.48 6.33
N GLU A 184 5.61 13.79 5.81
CA GLU A 184 6.01 13.95 4.42
C GLU A 184 5.06 13.25 3.45
N ALA A 185 4.45 12.11 3.83
CA ALA A 185 3.39 11.49 3.03
C ALA A 185 2.18 12.43 2.90
N ILE A 186 1.75 13.04 4.01
CA ILE A 186 0.69 14.05 4.09
C ILE A 186 1.02 15.25 3.17
N LYS A 187 2.24 15.80 3.22
CA LYS A 187 2.65 16.91 2.33
C LYS A 187 2.67 16.53 0.85
N ALA A 188 3.07 15.29 0.52
CA ALA A 188 3.12 14.81 -0.86
C ALA A 188 1.74 14.64 -1.50
N LYS A 189 0.67 14.61 -0.69
CA LYS A 189 -0.73 14.42 -1.12
C LYS A 189 -0.92 13.22 -2.06
N PRO A 190 -0.47 12.00 -1.71
CA PRO A 190 -0.76 10.80 -2.49
C PRO A 190 -2.25 10.48 -2.45
N ASP A 191 -2.72 9.63 -3.36
CA ASP A 191 -4.09 9.12 -3.29
C ASP A 191 -4.23 8.22 -2.06
N TRP A 192 -3.27 7.32 -1.83
CA TRP A 192 -3.26 6.34 -0.73
C TRP A 192 -1.97 6.40 0.11
N VAL A 193 -2.09 5.99 1.38
CA VAL A 193 -0.97 5.66 2.25
C VAL A 193 -1.06 4.19 2.66
N LEU A 194 0.00 3.43 2.41
CA LEU A 194 0.18 2.05 2.86
C LEU A 194 0.97 2.06 4.17
N ILE A 195 0.50 1.30 5.17
CA ILE A 195 1.23 1.11 6.42
C ILE A 195 1.84 -0.28 6.40
N THR A 196 3.16 -0.35 6.42
CA THR A 196 3.89 -1.60 6.57
C THR A 196 4.44 -1.67 8.00
N SER A 197 3.81 -2.42 8.91
CA SER A 197 2.71 -3.40 8.70
C SER A 197 1.74 -3.42 9.88
N TRP A 198 0.62 -4.16 9.76
CA TRP A 198 -0.18 -4.48 10.94
C TRP A 198 0.65 -5.32 11.93
N ASN A 199 1.11 -6.50 11.51
CA ASN A 199 1.68 -7.51 12.40
C ASN A 199 2.83 -8.35 11.80
N GLU A 200 3.69 -7.78 10.96
CA GLU A 200 4.89 -8.49 10.48
C GLU A 200 6.00 -8.48 11.54
N TRP A 201 5.75 -9.24 12.61
CA TRP A 201 6.59 -9.32 13.82
C TRP A 201 8.01 -9.81 13.54
N HIS A 202 8.19 -10.65 12.52
CA HIS A 202 9.51 -11.14 12.14
C HIS A 202 10.43 -10.02 11.63
N GLU A 203 9.83 -8.95 11.10
CA GLU A 203 10.53 -7.77 10.58
C GLU A 203 10.46 -6.57 11.53
N GLY A 204 9.84 -6.71 12.71
CA GLY A 204 9.72 -5.63 13.68
C GLY A 204 9.01 -4.38 13.16
N SER A 205 8.14 -4.52 12.15
CA SER A 205 7.45 -3.41 11.46
C SER A 205 5.99 -3.22 11.92
N GLU A 206 5.55 -3.99 12.92
CA GLU A 206 4.17 -4.01 13.40
C GLU A 206 3.71 -2.68 14.03
N ILE A 207 2.46 -2.32 13.76
CA ILE A 207 1.70 -1.34 14.55
C ILE A 207 0.73 -2.01 15.54
N GLU A 208 0.57 -3.34 15.46
CA GLU A 208 -0.19 -4.15 16.41
C GLU A 208 0.31 -3.90 17.84
N PRO A 209 -0.58 -3.76 18.83
CA PRO A 209 -0.17 -3.53 20.21
C PRO A 209 0.76 -4.61 20.75
N SER A 210 1.80 -4.18 21.46
CA SER A 210 2.83 -5.04 22.04
C SER A 210 3.03 -4.75 23.51
N LEU A 211 3.73 -5.63 24.24
CA LEU A 211 4.17 -5.33 25.61
C LEU A 211 5.14 -4.13 25.64
N GLU A 212 5.99 -4.00 24.62
CA GLU A 212 7.02 -2.96 24.51
C GLU A 212 6.42 -1.57 24.24
N TYR A 213 5.42 -1.50 23.36
CA TYR A 213 4.91 -0.25 22.81
C TYR A 213 3.45 0.06 23.20
N GLY A 214 2.77 -0.87 23.87
CA GLY A 214 1.35 -0.72 24.20
C GLY A 214 0.52 -0.39 22.96
N GLN A 215 -0.35 0.62 23.06
CA GLN A 215 -1.17 1.10 21.94
C GLN A 215 -0.53 2.25 21.14
N LYS A 216 0.72 2.63 21.44
CA LYS A 216 1.37 3.85 20.92
C LYS A 216 1.22 3.98 19.40
N TYR A 217 1.51 2.93 18.64
CA TYR A 217 1.45 3.00 17.17
C TYR A 217 0.03 3.03 16.62
N LEU A 218 -0.95 2.41 17.28
CA LEU A 218 -2.37 2.58 16.89
C LEU A 218 -2.86 4.00 17.14
N ASP A 219 -2.48 4.61 18.26
CA ASP A 219 -2.84 5.99 18.58
C ASP A 219 -2.19 6.98 17.60
N LEU A 220 -0.91 6.74 17.24
CA LEU A 220 -0.23 7.48 16.19
C LEU A 220 -0.93 7.33 14.83
N THR A 221 -1.26 6.11 14.42
CA THR A 221 -1.97 5.87 13.16
C THR A 221 -3.31 6.60 13.15
N ARG A 222 -4.06 6.58 14.25
CA ARG A 222 -5.34 7.31 14.38
C ARG A 222 -5.14 8.82 14.20
N GLU A 223 -4.15 9.39 14.88
CA GLU A 223 -3.83 10.82 14.81
C GLU A 223 -3.42 11.23 13.38
N LEU A 224 -2.51 10.48 12.77
CA LEU A 224 -1.87 10.82 11.50
C LEU A 224 -2.77 10.53 10.30
N ALA A 225 -3.52 9.42 10.32
CA ALA A 225 -4.53 9.14 9.29
C ALA A 225 -5.65 10.19 9.31
N LYS A 226 -6.06 10.67 10.49
CA LYS A 226 -7.01 11.79 10.57
C LYS A 226 -6.48 13.04 9.88
N LYS A 227 -5.22 13.42 10.13
CA LYS A 227 -4.57 14.55 9.46
C LYS A 227 -4.49 14.38 7.93
N PHE A 228 -4.28 13.15 7.46
CA PHE A 228 -4.27 12.85 6.02
C PHE A 228 -5.64 13.08 5.37
N PHE A 229 -6.73 12.67 6.02
CA PHE A 229 -8.10 12.88 5.50
C PHE A 229 -8.65 14.30 5.68
N ASP A 230 -8.16 15.04 6.69
CA ASP A 230 -8.59 16.42 6.96
C ASP A 230 -7.88 17.46 6.05
N GLN A 231 -7.07 17.04 5.08
CA GLN A 231 -6.47 17.96 4.12
C GLN A 231 -7.52 18.49 3.14
N GLU A 232 -7.92 19.76 3.34
CA GLU A 232 -8.61 20.57 2.31
C GLU A 232 -7.65 21.00 1.18
#